data_AF-A0A3N5NCI6-F1
#
_entry.id   AF-A0A3N5NCI6-F1
#
_cell.length_a   1.000
_cell.length_b   1.000
_cell.length_c   1.000
_cell.angle_alpha   90.00
_cell.angle_beta   90.00
_cell.angle_gamma   90.00
#
_symmetry.space_group_name_H-M   'P 1'
#
loop_
_entity.id
_entity.type
_entity.pdbx_description
1 polymer ?
#
loop_
_entity_poly.entity_id
_entity_poly.type
_entity_poly.pdbx_seq_one_letter_code
_entity_poly.pdbx_strand_id
1 'polypeptide(L)'
;MKYQPFVYGICMVLLVSALFTAGCTLSSGGTVTPTPVPRTVPAAIPSDTPIPATCGFTTCHGSDLACGTNAPEVCTMEYRIGDRCRQYAHCDTSGGSCTLVSSPKFTACKACAERCQVQAGPDSLAAMTCEEKC
;
A
#
# COMPACT_ATOMS: atom_id res chain seq x y z
N MET A 1 43.13 -16.14 26.53
CA MET A 1 43.85 -15.61 25.35
C MET A 1 43.02 -14.48 24.76
N LYS A 2 43.67 -13.34 24.50
CA LYS A 2 43.08 -12.06 24.06
C LYS A 2 42.94 -12.01 22.54
N TYR A 3 41.84 -11.38 22.08
CA TYR A 3 41.58 -10.69 20.79
C TYR A 3 41.83 -11.40 19.46
N GLN A 4 40.84 -11.36 18.55
CA GLN A 4 40.86 -10.55 17.31
C GLN A 4 39.54 -10.62 16.52
N PRO A 5 38.65 -9.60 16.59
CA PRO A 5 37.48 -9.46 15.71
C PRO A 5 37.71 -8.39 14.62
N PHE A 6 38.80 -8.48 13.85
CA PHE A 6 39.20 -7.41 12.91
C PHE A 6 39.10 -7.78 11.42
N VAL A 7 38.69 -9.00 11.07
CA VAL A 7 38.73 -9.48 9.67
C VAL A 7 37.38 -9.34 8.95
N TYR A 8 36.26 -9.30 9.67
CA TYR A 8 34.92 -9.32 9.05
C TYR A 8 34.42 -7.95 8.54
N GLY A 9 35.02 -6.86 9.00
CA GLY A 9 34.60 -5.49 8.65
C GLY A 9 35.03 -5.00 7.27
N ILE A 10 36.05 -5.64 6.66
CA ILE A 10 36.61 -5.20 5.37
C ILE A 10 35.82 -5.76 4.18
N CYS A 11 35.07 -6.86 4.37
CA CYS A 11 34.32 -7.51 3.28
C CYS A 11 33.00 -6.80 2.93
N MET A 12 32.38 -6.07 3.88
CA MET A 12 31.11 -5.38 3.65
C MET A 12 31.25 -4.01 2.96
N VAL A 13 32.45 -3.42 2.93
CA VAL A 13 32.67 -2.09 2.33
C VAL A 13 32.85 -2.16 0.80
N LEU A 14 33.18 -3.33 0.25
CA LEU A 14 33.47 -3.50 -1.18
C LEU A 14 32.26 -3.85 -2.06
N LEU A 15 31.08 -4.11 -1.49
CA LEU A 15 29.87 -4.45 -2.26
C LEU A 15 29.00 -3.25 -2.65
N VAL A 16 29.32 -2.04 -2.19
CA VAL A 16 28.47 -0.84 -2.39
C VAL A 16 28.85 -0.02 -3.63
N SER A 17 29.86 -0.43 -4.42
CA SER A 17 30.43 0.43 -5.48
C SER A 17 30.11 0.03 -6.93
N ALA A 18 29.28 -0.98 -7.20
CA ALA A 18 29.20 -1.59 -8.54
C ALA A 18 27.83 -1.57 -9.25
N LEU A 19 26.88 -0.71 -8.87
CA LEU A 19 25.55 -0.67 -9.50
C LEU A 19 25.07 0.75 -9.86
N PHE A 20 25.97 1.58 -10.37
CA PHE A 20 25.61 2.83 -11.08
C PHE A 20 26.23 2.81 -12.47
N THR A 21 25.52 2.23 -13.45
CA THR A 21 25.49 2.68 -14.86
C THR A 21 24.63 1.71 -15.68
N ALA A 22 23.32 1.97 -15.75
CA ALA A 22 22.50 1.50 -16.86
C ALA A 22 21.69 2.70 -17.35
N GLY A 23 22.26 3.42 -18.31
CA GLY A 23 21.59 4.51 -19.00
C GLY A 23 20.55 3.95 -19.95
N CYS A 24 19.28 4.29 -19.73
CA CYS A 24 18.25 4.11 -20.74
C CYS A 24 18.26 5.33 -21.65
N THR A 25 18.77 5.16 -22.87
CA THR A 25 18.69 6.13 -23.96
C THR A 25 17.23 6.41 -24.32
N LEU A 26 16.87 7.69 -24.25
CA LEU A 26 15.61 8.26 -24.67
C LEU A 26 15.39 8.04 -26.17
N SER A 27 14.35 7.27 -26.54
CA SER A 27 13.92 7.12 -27.93
C SER A 27 12.71 8.03 -28.18
N SER A 28 12.94 9.13 -28.89
CA SER A 28 11.90 10.06 -29.36
C SER A 28 11.21 9.47 -30.59
N GLY A 29 10.12 8.73 -30.36
CA GLY A 29 9.27 8.18 -31.42
C GLY A 29 8.04 9.06 -31.68
N GLY A 30 8.02 9.69 -32.86
CA GLY A 30 6.82 9.96 -33.68
C GLY A 30 5.63 10.69 -33.06
N THR A 31 5.57 12.01 -33.26
CA THR A 31 4.33 12.79 -33.13
C THR A 31 3.39 12.43 -34.27
N VAL A 32 2.46 11.50 -34.03
CA VAL A 32 1.26 11.37 -34.86
C VAL A 32 0.25 12.34 -34.30
N THR A 33 -0.09 13.40 -35.04
CA THR A 33 -1.14 14.36 -34.69
C THR A 33 -2.50 13.65 -34.79
N PRO A 34 -3.21 13.37 -33.69
CA PRO A 34 -4.57 12.86 -33.78
C PRO A 34 -5.51 13.99 -34.21
N THR A 35 -6.34 13.70 -35.20
CA THR A 35 -7.47 14.53 -35.62
C THR A 35 -8.36 14.84 -34.42
N PRO A 36 -8.75 16.11 -34.18
CA PRO A 36 -9.63 16.46 -33.07
C PRO A 36 -11.02 15.88 -33.32
N VAL A 37 -11.39 14.84 -32.58
CA VAL A 37 -12.78 14.40 -32.46
C VAL A 37 -13.50 15.44 -31.60
N PRO A 38 -14.66 15.96 -32.03
CA PRO A 38 -15.50 16.81 -31.18
C PRO A 38 -15.95 16.01 -29.96
N ARG A 39 -15.27 16.22 -28.84
CA ARG A 39 -15.67 15.67 -27.54
C ARG A 39 -16.82 16.54 -27.04
N THR A 40 -18.04 16.02 -27.11
CA THR A 40 -19.14 16.53 -26.29
C THR A 40 -18.75 16.37 -24.84
N VAL A 41 -18.26 17.47 -24.24
CA VAL A 41 -17.96 17.55 -22.82
C VAL A 41 -19.30 17.49 -22.09
N PRO A 42 -19.60 16.43 -21.31
CA PRO A 42 -20.74 16.47 -20.41
C PRO A 42 -20.51 17.63 -19.46
N ALA A 43 -21.50 18.52 -19.36
CA ALA A 43 -21.47 19.66 -18.46
C ALA A 43 -21.00 19.20 -17.07
N ALA A 44 -19.88 19.77 -16.61
CA ALA A 44 -19.39 19.55 -15.27
C ALA A 44 -20.49 19.98 -14.29
N ILE A 45 -21.04 19.02 -13.56
CA ILE A 45 -21.94 19.31 -12.44
C ILE A 45 -21.05 19.92 -11.35
N PRO A 46 -21.31 21.16 -10.90
CA PRO A 46 -20.63 21.72 -9.74
C PRO A 46 -21.11 20.93 -8.52
N SER A 47 -20.27 20.06 -7.99
CA SER A 47 -20.52 19.34 -6.74
C SER A 47 -19.64 19.96 -5.66
N ASP A 48 -19.92 21.22 -5.33
CA ASP A 48 -19.29 21.99 -4.24
C ASP A 48 -20.09 21.87 -2.93
N THR A 49 -20.88 20.80 -2.76
CA THR A 49 -21.42 20.48 -1.44
C THR A 49 -20.29 19.88 -0.62
N PRO A 50 -19.82 20.50 0.47
CA PRO A 50 -18.85 19.89 1.36
C PRO A 50 -19.49 18.63 1.92
N ILE A 51 -19.04 17.47 1.46
CA ILE A 51 -19.50 16.20 1.98
C ILE A 51 -19.03 16.17 3.44
N PRO A 52 -19.94 16.01 4.41
CA PRO A 52 -19.57 15.98 5.81
C PRO A 52 -18.52 14.90 5.99
N ALA A 53 -17.34 15.33 6.44
CA ALA A 53 -16.14 14.51 6.46
C ALA A 53 -16.36 13.29 7.37
N THR A 54 -16.67 12.15 6.77
CA THR A 54 -17.04 10.93 7.50
C THR A 54 -15.77 10.29 8.05
N CYS A 55 -15.76 10.05 9.36
CA CYS A 55 -14.69 9.28 9.99
C CYS A 55 -14.71 7.86 9.45
N GLY A 56 -13.59 7.43 8.85
CA GLY A 56 -13.46 6.10 8.30
C GLY A 56 -12.02 5.78 7.95
N PHE A 57 -11.80 4.60 7.38
CA PHE A 57 -10.47 4.20 6.92
C PHE A 57 -10.05 5.10 5.75
N THR A 58 -8.88 5.70 5.87
CA THR A 58 -8.24 6.49 4.81
C THR A 58 -7.54 5.61 3.77
N THR A 59 -7.42 4.31 4.05
CA THR A 59 -6.87 3.30 3.16
C THR A 59 -7.96 2.34 2.69
N CYS A 60 -8.00 2.07 1.38
CA CYS A 60 -8.96 1.15 0.77
C CYS A 60 -8.61 -0.32 1.04
N HIS A 61 -7.31 -0.64 0.99
CA HIS A 61 -6.80 -2.00 0.94
C HIS A 61 -5.54 -2.15 1.81
N GLY A 62 -5.23 -3.38 2.20
CA GLY A 62 -4.15 -3.80 3.09
C GLY A 62 -4.55 -3.84 4.56
N SER A 63 -3.63 -4.35 5.38
CA SER A 63 -3.72 -4.37 6.85
C SER A 63 -3.14 -3.11 7.52
N ASP A 64 -2.54 -2.19 6.75
CA ASP A 64 -2.07 -0.90 7.25
C ASP A 64 -3.21 0.11 7.26
N LEU A 65 -4.02 0.02 8.32
CA LEU A 65 -5.19 0.86 8.52
C LEU A 65 -4.82 2.19 9.16
N ALA A 66 -5.41 3.26 8.64
CA ALA A 66 -5.38 4.58 9.24
C ALA A 66 -6.78 5.18 9.20
N CYS A 67 -7.21 5.81 10.29
CA CYS A 67 -8.49 6.49 10.39
C CYS A 67 -8.33 7.99 10.17
N GLY A 68 -9.32 8.62 9.54
CA GLY A 68 -9.33 10.05 9.29
C GLY A 68 -10.66 10.53 8.76
N THR A 69 -10.77 11.84 8.59
CA THR A 69 -11.98 12.51 8.08
C THR A 69 -12.12 12.42 6.55
N ASN A 70 -11.08 11.95 5.87
CA ASN A 70 -11.00 11.85 4.42
C ASN A 70 -11.13 10.38 3.97
N ALA A 71 -12.15 9.69 4.47
CA ALA A 71 -12.45 8.33 4.04
C ALA A 71 -12.84 8.36 2.53
N PRO A 72 -12.31 7.44 1.71
CA PRO A 72 -12.67 7.37 0.31
C PRO A 72 -14.12 6.89 0.17
N GLU A 73 -14.89 7.56 -0.68
CA GLU A 73 -16.28 7.16 -0.99
C GLU A 73 -16.34 5.84 -1.74
N VAL A 74 -15.34 5.60 -2.60
CA VAL A 74 -15.25 4.42 -3.46
C VAL A 74 -13.83 3.90 -3.43
N CYS A 75 -13.71 2.57 -3.34
CA CYS A 75 -12.46 1.84 -3.50
C CYS A 75 -12.51 1.00 -4.77
N THR A 76 -11.33 0.67 -5.31
CA THR A 76 -11.20 -0.33 -6.36
C THR A 76 -11.66 -1.70 -5.86
N MET A 77 -12.07 -2.59 -6.77
CA MET A 77 -12.39 -3.99 -6.45
C MET A 77 -11.14 -4.88 -6.32
N GLU A 78 -9.96 -4.27 -6.13
CA GLU A 78 -8.71 -4.99 -5.92
C GLU A 78 -8.73 -5.68 -4.55
N TYR A 79 -8.06 -6.82 -4.43
CA TYR A 79 -7.77 -7.43 -3.15
C TYR A 79 -6.28 -7.31 -2.86
N ARG A 80 -5.91 -6.79 -1.69
CA ARG A 80 -4.52 -6.80 -1.20
C ARG A 80 -4.41 -7.67 0.04
N ILE A 81 -3.23 -8.26 0.20
CA ILE A 81 -2.89 -9.04 1.40
C ILE A 81 -3.20 -8.22 2.66
N GLY A 82 -3.92 -8.80 3.60
CA GLY A 82 -4.38 -8.13 4.81
C GLY A 82 -5.77 -7.48 4.71
N ASP A 83 -6.42 -7.44 3.54
CA ASP A 83 -7.78 -6.91 3.39
C ASP A 83 -8.78 -7.62 4.31
N ARG A 84 -8.64 -8.94 4.47
CA ARG A 84 -9.47 -9.75 5.36
C ARG A 84 -9.33 -9.30 6.83
N CYS A 85 -8.18 -8.76 7.22
CA CYS A 85 -7.97 -8.31 8.59
C CYS A 85 -8.78 -7.05 8.93
N ARG A 86 -9.20 -6.27 7.94
CA ARG A 86 -9.93 -5.00 8.14
C ARG A 86 -11.25 -5.19 8.90
N GLN A 87 -11.87 -6.37 8.81
CA GLN A 87 -13.10 -6.72 9.54
C GLN A 87 -12.92 -6.74 11.08
N TYR A 88 -11.68 -6.74 11.58
CA TYR A 88 -11.35 -6.79 13.00
C TYR A 88 -10.94 -5.43 13.59
N ALA A 89 -11.06 -4.37 12.81
CA ALA A 89 -10.80 -3.00 13.19
C ALA A 89 -11.94 -2.08 12.71
N HIS A 90 -12.06 -0.90 13.29
CA HIS A 90 -12.96 0.15 12.83
C HIS A 90 -12.41 1.52 13.23
N CYS A 91 -13.02 2.57 12.70
CA CYS A 91 -12.76 3.93 13.14
C CYS A 91 -13.84 4.38 14.13
N ASP A 92 -13.44 4.96 15.25
CA ASP A 92 -14.32 5.48 16.28
C ASP A 92 -14.19 7.01 16.40
N THR A 93 -15.31 7.67 16.72
CA THR A 93 -15.41 9.13 16.92
C THR A 93 -15.83 9.53 18.34
N SER A 94 -16.00 8.58 19.26
CA SER A 94 -16.54 8.81 20.60
C SER A 94 -15.66 9.74 21.44
N GLY A 95 -14.36 9.83 21.12
CA GLY A 95 -13.40 10.73 21.78
C GLY A 95 -13.24 12.12 21.13
N GLY A 96 -14.14 12.52 20.23
CA GLY A 96 -14.03 13.80 19.50
C GLY A 96 -12.91 13.84 18.44
N SER A 97 -12.22 12.72 18.23
CA SER A 97 -11.22 12.52 17.18
C SER A 97 -11.48 11.19 16.48
N CYS A 98 -11.17 11.11 15.19
CA CYS A 98 -11.31 9.87 14.41
C CYS A 98 -10.12 8.96 14.69
N THR A 99 -10.34 7.88 15.44
CA THR A 99 -9.26 7.01 15.95
C THR A 99 -9.44 5.58 15.48
N LEU A 100 -8.32 4.89 15.24
CA LEU A 100 -8.34 3.47 14.90
C LEU A 100 -8.53 2.63 16.16
N VAL A 101 -9.58 1.82 16.16
CA VAL A 101 -9.84 0.81 17.20
C VAL A 101 -9.63 -0.57 16.58
N SER A 102 -8.66 -1.31 17.10
CA SER A 102 -8.33 -2.67 16.65
C SER A 102 -8.51 -3.69 17.76
N SER A 103 -9.04 -4.87 17.43
CA SER A 103 -9.14 -5.99 18.37
C SER A 103 -7.86 -6.84 18.41
N PRO A 104 -7.67 -7.72 19.41
CA PRO A 104 -6.58 -8.70 19.38
C PRO A 104 -6.59 -9.61 18.14
N LYS A 105 -7.78 -9.86 17.56
CA LYS A 105 -7.93 -10.61 16.31
C LYS A 105 -7.33 -9.87 15.12
N PHE A 106 -7.39 -8.53 15.10
CA PHE A 106 -6.72 -7.73 14.07
C PHE A 106 -5.21 -7.93 14.12
N THR A 107 -4.61 -7.82 15.31
CA THR A 107 -3.17 -8.03 15.49
C THR A 107 -2.72 -9.42 15.08
N ALA A 108 -3.48 -10.45 15.45
CA ALA A 108 -3.19 -11.83 15.06
C ALA A 108 -3.30 -12.03 13.53
N CYS A 109 -4.37 -11.51 12.92
CA CYS A 109 -4.59 -11.58 11.48
C CYS A 109 -3.48 -10.85 10.72
N LYS A 110 -3.15 -9.61 11.11
CA LYS A 110 -2.10 -8.80 10.47
C LYS A 110 -0.76 -9.52 10.50
N ALA A 111 -0.36 -10.02 11.68
CA ALA A 111 0.88 -10.77 11.81
C ALA A 111 0.89 -12.06 10.97
N CYS A 112 -0.27 -12.70 10.77
CA CYS A 112 -0.40 -13.86 9.89
C CYS A 112 -0.25 -13.48 8.41
N ALA A 113 -0.97 -12.45 7.96
CA ALA A 113 -0.88 -11.95 6.59
C ALA A 113 0.55 -11.49 6.22
N GLU A 114 1.23 -10.79 7.13
CA GLU A 114 2.62 -10.37 6.94
C GLU A 114 3.56 -11.57 6.81
N ARG A 115 3.39 -12.61 7.63
CA ARG A 115 4.18 -13.85 7.49
C ARG A 115 3.90 -14.55 6.17
N CYS A 116 2.66 -14.60 5.71
CA CYS A 116 2.29 -15.16 4.42
C CYS A 116 2.98 -14.43 3.27
N GLN A 117 2.99 -13.09 3.31
CA GLN A 117 3.68 -12.28 2.31
C GLN A 117 5.19 -12.55 2.29
N VAL A 118 5.83 -12.65 3.46
CA VAL A 118 7.27 -12.96 3.57
C VAL A 118 7.58 -14.36 3.04
N GLN A 119 6.77 -15.37 3.36
CA GLN A 119 7.00 -16.76 2.94
C GLN A 119 6.80 -16.97 1.43
N ALA A 120 5.83 -16.28 0.85
CA ALA A 120 5.52 -16.39 -0.57
C ALA A 120 6.50 -15.62 -1.47
N GLY A 121 7.17 -14.59 -0.95
CA GLY A 121 8.09 -13.76 -1.73
C GLY A 121 7.35 -13.02 -2.87
N PRO A 122 7.78 -13.16 -4.13
CA PRO A 122 7.12 -12.50 -5.25
C PRO A 122 5.82 -13.19 -5.70
N ASP A 123 5.48 -14.36 -5.15
CA ASP A 123 4.28 -15.10 -5.54
C ASP A 123 3.04 -14.61 -4.77
N SER A 124 2.33 -13.65 -5.36
CA SER A 124 1.11 -13.10 -4.77
C SER A 124 0.00 -14.14 -4.56
N LEU A 125 -0.09 -15.16 -5.43
CA LEU A 125 -1.12 -16.19 -5.31
C LEU A 125 -0.82 -17.09 -4.10
N ALA A 126 0.43 -17.49 -3.92
CA ALA A 126 0.85 -18.24 -2.75
C ALA A 126 0.63 -17.44 -1.44
N ALA A 127 0.85 -16.12 -1.46
CA ALA A 127 0.57 -15.26 -0.32
C ALA A 127 -0.93 -15.25 0.05
N MET A 128 -1.82 -15.10 -0.94
CA MET A 128 -3.27 -15.11 -0.75
C MET A 128 -3.78 -16.48 -0.26
N THR A 129 -3.32 -17.58 -0.86
CA THR A 129 -3.66 -18.94 -0.41
C THR A 129 -3.19 -19.22 1.02
N CYS A 130 -2.09 -18.61 1.45
CA CYS A 130 -1.67 -18.65 2.84
C CYS A 130 -2.60 -17.83 3.75
N GLU A 131 -2.98 -16.62 3.34
CA GLU A 131 -3.84 -15.71 4.12
C GLU A 131 -5.25 -16.28 4.40
N GLU A 132 -5.78 -17.11 3.48
CA GLU A 132 -7.07 -17.81 3.67
C GLU A 132 -7.14 -18.61 4.99
N LYS A 133 -5.99 -18.99 5.54
CA LYS A 133 -5.86 -19.81 6.76
C LYS A 133 -5.70 -19.01 8.06
N CYS A 134 -5.63 -17.67 8.00
CA CYS A 134 -5.28 -16.79 9.14
C CYS A 134 -6.37 -16.61 10.22
#